data_AF-A0A2E0BI47-F1
#
_entry.id   AF-A0A2E0BI47-F1
#
_cell.length_a   1.000
_cell.length_b   1.000
_cell.length_c   1.000
_cell.angle_alpha   90.00
_cell.angle_beta   90.00
_cell.angle_gamma   90.00
#
_symmetry.space_group_name_H-M   'P 1'
#
loop_
_entity.id
_entity.type
_entity.pdbx_description
1 polymer ?
#
loop_
_entity_poly.entity_id
_entity_poly.type
_entity_poly.pdbx_seq_one_letter_code
_entity_poly.pdbx_strand_id
1 'polypeptide(L)'
;MSRNGNVVAGVVYLPILNLMYTACEDSQSTLNGKVISISKTTSLENSKLLTTSAIMQQSNWSDSVQGIKIQYIPSLAYRLCLVAQGKFDAVITLRDCWEWDIAAGDLIVRMAGGLSTDKYNMPLLYNKESTKTSGCISAGVKLNKIINSSII
;
A
#
# COMPACT_ATOMS: atom_id res chain seq x y z
N MET A 1 5.40 -4.68 15.73
CA MET A 1 5.96 -5.99 16.15
C MET A 1 5.89 -6.93 14.97
N SER A 2 6.93 -7.71 14.71
CA SER A 2 6.89 -8.79 13.71
C SER A 2 7.19 -10.14 14.33
N ARG A 3 6.65 -11.20 13.74
CA ARG A 3 6.86 -12.60 14.11
C ARG A 3 7.12 -13.39 12.83
N ASN A 4 8.26 -14.09 12.77
CA ASN A 4 8.70 -14.83 11.58
C ASN A 4 8.69 -13.97 10.29
N GLY A 5 9.10 -12.71 10.42
CA GLY A 5 9.14 -11.74 9.32
C GLY A 5 7.80 -11.12 8.90
N ASN A 6 6.69 -11.46 9.56
CA ASN A 6 5.38 -10.88 9.31
C ASN A 6 5.01 -9.87 10.40
N VAL A 7 4.50 -8.70 10.04
CA VAL A 7 3.99 -7.72 11.00
C VAL A 7 2.69 -8.23 11.61
N VAL A 8 2.61 -8.31 12.94
CA VAL A 8 1.46 -8.87 13.68
C VAL A 8 0.57 -7.82 14.34
N ALA A 9 1.11 -6.62 14.57
CA ALA A 9 0.38 -5.47 15.10
C ALA A 9 1.00 -4.18 14.56
N GLY A 10 0.14 -3.23 14.19
CA GLY A 10 0.52 -1.99 13.53
C GLY A 10 -0.44 -0.85 13.87
N VAL A 11 0.12 0.33 14.12
CA VAL A 11 -0.63 1.57 14.36
C VAL A 11 0.00 2.69 13.55
N VAL A 12 -0.84 3.51 12.92
CA VAL A 12 -0.44 4.78 12.30
C VAL A 12 -1.34 5.87 12.87
N TYR A 13 -0.73 6.82 13.57
CA TYR A 13 -1.45 7.92 14.22
C TYR A 13 -1.05 9.27 13.62
N LEU A 14 -2.04 10.03 13.17
CA LEU A 14 -1.90 11.39 12.68
C LEU A 14 -2.54 12.34 13.70
N PRO A 15 -1.75 12.91 14.64
CA PRO A 15 -2.29 13.64 15.79
C PRO A 15 -3.05 14.90 15.40
N ILE A 16 -2.53 15.67 14.44
CA ILE A 16 -3.17 16.91 13.97
C ILE A 16 -4.55 16.64 13.35
N LEU A 17 -4.72 15.47 12.73
CA LEU A 17 -6.00 15.08 12.11
C LEU A 17 -6.87 14.24 13.05
N ASN A 18 -6.36 13.88 14.24
CA ASN A 18 -6.96 12.93 15.15
C ASN A 18 -7.40 11.62 14.45
N LEU A 19 -6.52 11.06 13.63
CA LEU A 19 -6.75 9.80 12.91
C LEU A 19 -5.82 8.71 13.44
N MET A 20 -6.40 7.64 13.98
CA MET A 20 -5.69 6.46 14.44
C MET A 20 -6.11 5.25 13.61
N TYR A 21 -5.21 4.77 12.77
CA TYR A 21 -5.36 3.52 12.05
C TYR A 21 -4.71 2.40 12.86
N THR A 22 -5.42 1.30 13.04
CA THR A 22 -4.92 0.13 13.80
C THR A 22 -5.22 -1.16 13.06
N ALA A 23 -4.35 -2.15 13.23
CA ALA A 23 -4.56 -3.52 12.76
C ALA A 23 -3.75 -4.51 13.59
N CYS A 24 -4.31 -5.69 13.82
CA CYS A 24 -3.65 -6.87 14.36
C CYS A 24 -3.96 -8.07 13.46
N GLU A 25 -3.06 -9.05 13.39
CA GLU A 25 -3.17 -10.25 12.52
C GLU A 25 -4.50 -11.01 12.66
N ASP A 26 -5.11 -10.98 13.84
CA ASP A 26 -6.36 -11.68 14.16
C ASP A 26 -7.60 -10.77 14.10
N SER A 27 -7.51 -9.59 13.48
CA SER A 27 -8.59 -8.58 13.49
C SER A 27 -8.66 -7.76 12.21
N GLN A 28 -9.81 -7.13 11.96
CA GLN A 28 -9.94 -6.19 10.85
C GLN A 28 -9.26 -4.86 11.16
N SER A 29 -8.76 -4.20 10.12
CA SER A 29 -8.24 -2.83 10.24
C SER A 29 -9.34 -1.86 10.67
N THR A 30 -8.98 -0.90 11.53
CA THR A 30 -9.90 0.15 11.96
C THR A 30 -9.31 1.55 11.78
N LEU A 31 -10.18 2.55 11.64
CA LEU A 31 -9.89 3.97 11.77
C LEU A 31 -10.73 4.53 12.91
N ASN A 32 -10.08 5.02 13.96
CA ASN A 32 -10.74 5.52 15.18
C ASN A 32 -11.77 4.51 15.72
N GLY A 33 -11.42 3.22 15.72
CA GLY A 33 -12.26 2.12 16.19
C GLY A 33 -13.35 1.64 15.22
N LYS A 34 -13.53 2.28 14.06
CA LYS A 34 -14.47 1.83 13.03
C LYS A 34 -13.77 0.98 11.99
N VAL A 35 -14.32 -0.20 11.68
CA VAL A 35 -13.78 -1.09 10.64
C VAL A 35 -13.70 -0.35 9.30
N ILE A 36 -12.58 -0.52 8.61
CA ILE A 36 -12.33 -0.01 7.27
C ILE A 36 -12.12 -1.16 6.29
N SER A 37 -12.38 -0.90 5.01
CA SER A 37 -12.18 -1.86 3.93
C SER A 37 -11.58 -1.19 2.71
N ILE A 38 -10.71 -1.92 2.02
CA ILE A 38 -10.11 -1.44 0.78
C ILE A 38 -11.16 -1.25 -0.33
N SER A 39 -10.82 -0.43 -1.33
CA SER A 39 -11.63 -0.24 -2.53
C SER A 39 -11.83 -1.56 -3.29
N LYS A 40 -13.00 -1.71 -3.91
CA LYS A 40 -13.35 -2.84 -4.78
C LYS A 40 -12.91 -2.62 -6.24
N THR A 41 -12.20 -1.53 -6.54
CA THR A 41 -11.69 -1.24 -7.90
C THR A 41 -10.87 -2.41 -8.43
N THR A 42 -11.16 -2.80 -9.68
CA THR A 42 -10.51 -3.93 -10.36
C THR A 42 -9.91 -3.55 -11.72
N SER A 43 -9.75 -2.25 -12.00
CA SER A 43 -9.17 -1.73 -13.25
C SER A 43 -8.18 -0.61 -12.95
N LEU A 44 -7.13 -0.50 -13.76
CA LEU A 44 -6.22 0.65 -13.75
C LEU A 44 -6.90 1.90 -14.32
N GLU A 45 -7.75 1.71 -15.34
CA GLU A 45 -8.51 2.80 -15.93
C GLU A 45 -9.36 3.53 -14.88
N ASN A 46 -9.30 4.85 -14.89
CA ASN A 46 -10.02 5.75 -13.98
C ASN A 46 -9.73 5.57 -12.47
N SER A 47 -8.70 4.78 -12.12
CA SER A 47 -8.28 4.56 -10.73
C SER A 47 -7.57 5.77 -10.13
N LYS A 48 -7.58 5.86 -8.79
CA LYS A 48 -6.88 6.88 -8.00
C LYS A 48 -5.63 6.31 -7.36
N LEU A 49 -4.46 6.74 -7.83
CA LEU A 49 -3.17 6.22 -7.37
C LEU A 49 -2.40 7.24 -6.54
N LEU A 50 -1.82 6.77 -5.44
CA LEU A 50 -0.87 7.50 -4.61
C LEU A 50 0.57 7.17 -5.03
N THR A 51 1.09 7.93 -5.99
CA THR A 51 2.38 7.70 -6.63
C THR A 51 2.99 9.03 -7.13
N THR A 52 4.16 8.98 -7.77
CA THR A 52 4.79 10.12 -8.44
C THR A 52 4.58 10.06 -9.94
N SER A 53 4.62 11.22 -10.61
CA SER A 53 4.53 11.30 -12.08
C SER A 53 5.66 10.53 -12.78
N ALA A 54 6.85 10.44 -12.16
CA ALA A 54 7.98 9.67 -12.70
C ALA A 54 7.66 8.17 -12.84
N ILE A 55 6.89 7.59 -11.90
CA ILE A 55 6.48 6.18 -11.98
C ILE A 55 5.49 5.97 -13.13
N MET A 56 4.69 6.98 -13.47
CA MET A 56 3.68 6.91 -14.52
C MET A 56 4.22 7.21 -15.93
N GLN A 57 5.54 7.34 -16.09
CA GLN A 57 6.17 7.41 -17.41
C GLN A 57 5.99 6.08 -18.16
N GLN A 58 5.69 6.15 -19.46
CA GLN A 58 5.41 4.98 -20.30
C GLN A 58 6.52 3.92 -20.25
N SER A 59 7.77 4.31 -20.04
CA SER A 59 8.91 3.39 -19.94
C SER A 59 8.82 2.39 -18.80
N ASN A 60 8.01 2.66 -17.76
CA ASN A 60 7.83 1.76 -16.63
C ASN A 60 6.62 0.82 -16.80
N TRP A 61 5.88 0.91 -17.91
CA TRP A 61 4.62 0.20 -18.11
C TRP A 61 4.58 -0.53 -19.45
N SER A 62 4.09 -1.77 -19.45
CA SER A 62 3.92 -2.62 -20.65
C SER A 62 2.90 -2.04 -21.63
N ASP A 63 1.88 -1.38 -21.11
CA ASP A 63 0.75 -0.85 -21.86
C ASP A 63 0.52 0.62 -21.54
N SER A 64 -0.21 1.33 -22.41
CA SER A 64 -0.60 2.71 -22.12
C SER A 64 -1.60 2.74 -20.98
N VAL A 65 -1.28 3.43 -19.89
CA VAL A 65 -2.20 3.59 -18.76
C VAL A 65 -2.92 4.93 -18.87
N GLN A 66 -4.24 4.90 -19.07
CA GLN A 66 -5.05 6.09 -19.33
C GLN A 66 -6.08 6.33 -18.23
N GLY A 67 -6.51 7.58 -18.07
CA GLY A 67 -7.58 7.97 -17.13
C GLY A 67 -7.20 7.93 -15.65
N ILE A 68 -5.95 7.58 -15.31
CA ILE A 68 -5.50 7.52 -13.91
C ILE A 68 -5.46 8.91 -13.28
N LYS A 69 -6.00 9.01 -12.07
CA LYS A 69 -5.85 10.19 -11.21
C LYS A 69 -4.69 9.97 -10.25
N ILE A 70 -3.63 10.75 -10.42
CA ILE A 70 -2.42 10.66 -9.58
C ILE A 70 -2.49 11.72 -8.49
N GLN A 71 -2.15 11.33 -7.27
CA GLN A 71 -1.90 12.27 -6.18
C GLN A 71 -0.63 11.87 -5.42
N TYR A 72 0.16 12.86 -4.99
CA TYR A 72 1.32 12.63 -4.15
C TYR A 72 1.05 13.06 -2.71
N ILE A 73 1.43 12.20 -1.76
CA ILE A 73 1.40 12.47 -0.32
C ILE A 73 2.77 12.03 0.24
N PRO A 74 3.50 12.90 0.96
CA PRO A 74 4.86 12.58 1.42
C PRO A 74 4.96 11.35 2.32
N SER A 75 4.04 11.19 3.28
CA SER A 75 4.06 10.08 4.24
C SER A 75 3.61 8.77 3.58
N LEU A 76 4.53 7.81 3.43
CA LEU A 76 4.24 6.50 2.87
C LEU A 76 3.29 5.68 3.76
N ALA A 77 3.50 5.67 5.08
CA ALA A 77 2.59 5.04 6.03
C ALA A 77 1.15 5.58 5.89
N TYR A 78 1.00 6.91 5.72
CA TYR A 78 -0.33 7.50 5.52
C TYR A 78 -0.93 7.12 4.16
N ARG A 79 -0.12 7.07 3.09
CA ARG A 79 -0.59 6.58 1.78
C ARG A 79 -1.19 5.18 1.88
N LEU A 80 -0.52 4.27 2.58
CA LEU A 80 -1.01 2.90 2.81
C LEU A 80 -2.34 2.90 3.58
N CYS A 81 -2.46 3.72 4.63
CA CYS A 81 -3.71 3.86 5.38
C CYS A 81 -4.86 4.39 4.52
N LEU A 82 -4.59 5.34 3.62
CA LEU A 82 -5.59 5.89 2.70
C LEU A 82 -6.12 4.84 1.71
N VAL A 83 -5.26 3.93 1.26
CA VAL A 83 -5.66 2.78 0.44
C VAL A 83 -6.45 1.76 1.25
N ALA A 84 -5.99 1.44 2.46
CA ALA A 84 -6.68 0.50 3.35
C ALA A 84 -8.13 0.95 3.67
N GLN A 85 -8.40 2.26 3.77
CA GLN A 85 -9.76 2.76 3.96
C GLN A 85 -10.56 2.99 2.66
N GLY A 86 -10.00 2.62 1.50
CA GLY A 86 -10.65 2.73 0.20
C GLY A 86 -10.81 4.16 -0.33
N LYS A 87 -10.08 5.15 0.20
CA LYS A 87 -10.08 6.52 -0.36
C LYS A 87 -9.28 6.63 -1.66
N PHE A 88 -8.26 5.79 -1.79
CA PHE A 88 -7.44 5.62 -2.99
C PHE A 88 -7.39 4.14 -3.36
N ASP A 89 -7.15 3.84 -4.63
CA ASP A 89 -7.21 2.48 -5.15
C ASP A 89 -5.86 1.75 -5.02
N ALA A 90 -4.74 2.48 -5.12
CA ALA A 90 -3.42 1.91 -4.85
C ALA A 90 -2.36 2.94 -4.40
N VAL A 91 -1.31 2.42 -3.76
CA VAL A 91 0.00 3.07 -3.60
C VAL A 91 0.99 2.36 -4.50
N ILE A 92 1.83 3.12 -5.21
CA ILE A 92 2.94 2.56 -5.99
C ILE A 92 4.22 3.31 -5.62
N THR A 93 5.26 2.60 -5.23
CA THR A 93 6.61 3.14 -5.03
C THR A 93 7.62 2.09 -5.47
N LEU A 94 8.44 2.40 -6.48
CA LEU A 94 9.45 1.49 -7.04
C LEU A 94 10.85 1.67 -6.43
N ARG A 95 11.04 2.74 -5.64
CA ARG A 95 12.27 3.01 -4.89
C ARG A 95 12.29 2.21 -3.61
N ASP A 96 13.48 1.91 -3.12
CA ASP A 96 13.63 1.23 -1.83
C ASP A 96 12.90 1.97 -0.72
N CYS A 97 12.17 1.21 0.09
CA CYS A 97 11.43 1.70 1.25
C CYS A 97 12.06 1.10 2.50
N TRP A 98 12.20 1.89 3.57
CA TRP A 98 12.59 1.32 4.85
C TRP A 98 11.45 0.51 5.45
N GLU A 99 11.78 -0.60 6.10
CA GLU A 99 10.78 -1.48 6.72
C GLU A 99 9.86 -0.74 7.68
N TRP A 100 10.41 0.17 8.50
CA TRP A 100 9.63 0.94 9.48
C TRP A 100 8.67 1.96 8.85
N ASP A 101 8.91 2.41 7.61
CA ASP A 101 8.02 3.34 6.91
C ASP A 101 6.75 2.64 6.38
N ILE A 102 6.80 1.32 6.20
CA ILE A 102 5.72 0.55 5.58
C ILE A 102 5.12 -0.53 6.47
N ALA A 103 5.83 -1.05 7.48
CA ALA A 103 5.41 -2.21 8.27
C ALA A 103 4.01 -2.08 8.86
N ALA A 104 3.72 -0.95 9.52
CA ALA A 104 2.40 -0.72 10.09
C ALA A 104 1.33 -0.57 8.99
N GLY A 105 1.63 0.19 7.93
CA GLY A 105 0.71 0.42 6.82
C GLY A 105 0.39 -0.84 6.02
N ASP A 106 1.37 -1.72 5.82
CA ASP A 106 1.20 -3.02 5.16
C ASP A 106 0.19 -3.89 5.91
N LEU A 107 0.38 -4.06 7.23
CA LEU A 107 -0.57 -4.83 8.03
C LEU A 107 -1.97 -4.23 7.95
N ILE A 108 -2.08 -2.89 8.02
CA ILE A 108 -3.35 -2.19 7.89
C ILE A 108 -4.00 -2.43 6.52
N VAL A 109 -3.22 -2.49 5.43
CA VAL A 109 -3.73 -2.85 4.09
C VAL A 109 -4.22 -4.29 4.06
N ARG A 110 -3.41 -5.24 4.53
CA ARG A 110 -3.77 -6.68 4.51
C ARG A 110 -5.03 -6.97 5.31
N MET A 111 -5.13 -6.41 6.53
CA MET A 111 -6.30 -6.60 7.39
C MET A 111 -7.55 -5.83 6.93
N ALA A 112 -7.41 -4.90 5.97
CA ALA A 112 -8.53 -4.25 5.28
C ALA A 112 -8.97 -5.01 4.00
N GLY A 113 -8.38 -6.17 3.70
CA GLY A 113 -8.68 -6.99 2.52
C GLY A 113 -7.81 -6.68 1.29
N GLY A 114 -6.72 -5.95 1.46
CA GLY A 114 -5.76 -5.62 0.41
C GLY A 114 -4.60 -6.59 0.28
N LEU A 115 -3.73 -6.31 -0.68
CA LEU A 115 -2.46 -7.00 -0.91
C LEU A 115 -1.35 -5.97 -1.04
N SER A 116 -0.20 -6.25 -0.41
CA SER A 116 1.04 -5.50 -0.57
C SER A 116 2.14 -6.40 -1.11
N THR A 117 2.89 -5.90 -2.08
CA THR A 117 4.06 -6.57 -2.68
C THR A 117 5.20 -5.58 -2.83
N ASP A 118 6.42 -6.07 -3.05
CA ASP A 118 7.50 -5.26 -3.60
C ASP A 118 7.32 -5.08 -5.13
N LYS A 119 8.28 -4.41 -5.78
CA LYS A 119 8.25 -4.17 -7.24
C LYS A 119 8.47 -5.42 -8.08
N TYR A 120 8.93 -6.51 -7.47
CA TYR A 120 9.14 -7.80 -8.13
C TYR A 120 7.97 -8.76 -7.89
N ASN A 121 6.83 -8.23 -7.42
CA ASN A 121 5.63 -9.00 -7.08
C ASN A 121 5.87 -10.03 -5.95
N MET A 122 6.85 -9.81 -5.09
CA MET A 122 7.12 -10.65 -3.93
C MET A 122 6.41 -10.11 -2.68
N PRO A 123 5.98 -10.96 -1.75
CA PRO A 123 5.44 -10.52 -0.47
C PRO A 123 6.45 -9.66 0.30
N LEU A 124 5.95 -8.63 1.00
CA LEU A 124 6.79 -7.84 1.89
C LEU A 124 7.15 -8.67 3.13
N LEU A 125 8.45 -8.88 3.33
CA LEU A 125 9.01 -9.53 4.52
C LEU A 125 9.81 -8.50 5.32
N TYR A 126 9.69 -8.60 6.63
CA TYR A 126 10.24 -7.67 7.61
C TYR A 126 11.24 -8.35 8.54
N ASN A 127 11.98 -7.57 9.32
CA ASN A 127 13.02 -8.06 10.23
C ASN A 127 14.12 -8.84 9.50
N LYS A 128 14.46 -8.39 8.29
CA LYS A 128 15.60 -8.90 7.52
C LYS A 128 16.88 -8.18 7.94
N GLU A 129 18.04 -8.76 7.62
CA GLU A 129 19.34 -8.07 7.81
C GLU A 129 19.41 -6.76 7.02
N SER A 130 18.89 -6.77 5.79
CA SER A 130 18.66 -5.55 5.01
C SER A 130 17.30 -4.96 5.38
N THR A 131 17.30 -3.81 6.04
CA THR A 131 16.10 -3.10 6.51
C THR A 131 15.33 -2.36 5.41
N LYS A 132 15.60 -2.69 4.13
CA LYS A 132 14.93 -2.11 2.96
C LYS A 132 14.12 -3.16 2.20
N THR A 133 12.98 -2.75 1.69
CA THR A 133 12.19 -3.48 0.69
C THR A 133 12.36 -2.81 -0.67
N SER A 134 12.37 -3.61 -1.75
CA SER A 134 12.53 -3.11 -3.12
C SER A 134 11.22 -2.50 -3.64
N GLY A 135 10.82 -1.39 -3.05
CA GLY A 135 9.53 -0.77 -3.31
C GLY A 135 8.39 -1.32 -2.46
N CYS A 136 7.20 -0.81 -2.76
CA CYS A 136 5.94 -1.13 -2.12
C CYS A 136 4.80 -0.81 -3.10
N ILE A 137 4.02 -1.83 -3.45
CA ILE A 137 2.81 -1.75 -4.26
C ILE A 137 1.67 -2.32 -3.43
N SER A 138 0.68 -1.49 -3.10
CA SER A 138 -0.44 -1.89 -2.25
C SER A 138 -1.77 -1.48 -2.86
N ALA A 139 -2.69 -2.42 -3.03
CA ALA A 139 -4.02 -2.21 -3.61
C ALA A 139 -4.98 -3.33 -3.21
N GLY A 140 -6.24 -3.26 -3.66
CA GLY A 140 -7.13 -4.43 -3.63
C GLY A 140 -6.54 -5.58 -4.45
N VAL A 141 -6.77 -6.84 -4.04
CA VAL A 141 -6.08 -8.03 -4.58
C VAL A 141 -6.08 -8.08 -6.12
N LYS A 142 -7.23 -7.83 -6.76
CA LYS A 142 -7.35 -7.86 -8.23
C LYS A 142 -6.54 -6.74 -8.89
N LEU A 143 -6.67 -5.52 -8.39
CA LEU A 143 -5.93 -4.36 -8.92
C LEU A 143 -4.42 -4.49 -8.69
N ASN A 144 -3.99 -5.00 -7.54
CA ASN A 144 -2.58 -5.24 -7.24
C ASN A 144 -1.97 -6.20 -8.29
N LYS A 145 -2.66 -7.29 -8.63
CA LYS A 145 -2.21 -8.23 -9.67
C LYS A 145 -2.08 -7.56 -11.04
N ILE A 146 -3.05 -6.73 -11.41
CA ILE A 146 -3.01 -5.97 -12.68
C ILE A 146 -1.82 -5.01 -12.69
N ILE A 147 -1.59 -4.25 -11.62
CA ILE A 147 -0.44 -3.34 -11.51
C ILE A 147 0.88 -4.12 -11.69
N ASN A 148 1.03 -5.23 -10.96
CA ASN A 148 2.25 -6.05 -11.03
C ASN A 148 2.46 -6.70 -12.40
N SER A 149 1.41 -7.03 -13.16
CA SER A 149 1.56 -7.54 -14.52
C SER A 149 1.85 -6.45 -15.56
N SER A 150 1.60 -5.18 -15.22
CA SER A 150 1.72 -4.06 -16.15
C SER A 150 2.98 -3.21 -15.94
N ILE A 151 3.68 -3.36 -14.81
CA ILE A 151 4.94 -2.66 -14.53
C ILE A 151 6.12 -3.47 -15.07
N ILE A 152 7.09 -2.78 -15.69
CA ILE A 152 8.33 -3.34 -16.27
C ILE A 152 9.51 -3.14 -15.31
#